data_AF-A0AAU1EGY3-F1
#
_entry.id   AF-A0AAU1EGY3-F1
#
_cell.length_a   1.000
_cell.length_b   1.000
_cell.length_c   1.000
_cell.angle_alpha   90.00
_cell.angle_beta   90.00
_cell.angle_gamma   90.00
#
_symmetry.space_group_name_H-M   'P 1'
#
loop_
_entity.id
_entity.type
_entity.pdbx_description
1 polymer ?
#
loop_
_entity_poly.entity_id
_entity_poly.type
_entity_poly.pdbx_seq_one_letter_code
_entity_poly.pdbx_strand_id
1 'polypeptide(L)'
;MERADWLLTSTQRGNPASRVDRRHADGAAWSTGNDVRPLVHGAVYFAELLAAVRAQRAGDMLMFTDWRGDPDELLDGPGSAIGDVLCDAARRGVVVKGLVWRSHLDRFQFSEQENYHLGEEIEEAGGECLLDMRVRPGGSHHQKFVVLRHPGRPERDVAFVGGIDLCHSRRDDAAHQGDPLAQPIADAYGSRPPWHDIQLAVHGPAVGDVEASFRERWTDPAPLSRSPRSRLRAALRDEDTQADPLPVQQPDPGPRGSHAVQILRTYPNRLKGYPFAPDGERSIARAYTKSLRRARRLIYLEDQYLWSESAVQPFAQALADHPGLRMIAVLPPLPDQEGRISTPMNLLGRIRALEVLRRAGGDRVAVYSLENHAGTPVYVHAKVCVIDDVWASVGSDNVNRRSWTHDSELSCAVLDETRDSREPMDPGGLGDGARVFARELRLSLNLEHLDRDGDGEAAALCEPDRAFAAYADSAAALDAWHDDGRHGPRPSGRLRTYHPPRLSRITRALTDPLYRVIADPDGRPRSLRRHGAY
;
A
#
# COMPACT_ATOMS: atom_id res chain seq x y z
N MET A 1 -4.83 15.03 23.35
CA MET A 1 -4.79 13.83 22.49
C MET A 1 -3.65 12.96 22.96
N GLU A 2 -3.95 11.71 23.32
CA GLU A 2 -2.93 10.69 23.55
C GLU A 2 -2.66 9.94 22.25
N ARG A 3 -1.42 9.52 21.98
CA ARG A 3 -1.11 8.72 20.77
C ARG A 3 -1.96 7.44 20.71
N ALA A 4 -2.25 6.87 21.88
CA ALA A 4 -3.11 5.70 22.05
C ALA A 4 -4.59 5.97 21.70
N ASP A 5 -5.02 7.19 21.39
CA ASP A 5 -6.34 7.45 20.82
C ASP A 5 -6.40 7.02 19.34
N TRP A 6 -5.28 7.15 18.63
CA TRP A 6 -5.17 6.91 17.18
C TRP A 6 -4.38 5.64 16.83
N LEU A 7 -3.30 5.34 17.57
CA LEU A 7 -2.45 4.17 17.35
C LEU A 7 -2.85 3.01 18.25
N LEU A 8 -2.76 1.78 17.76
CA LEU A 8 -3.08 0.59 18.56
C LEU A 8 -2.09 0.44 19.71
N THR A 9 -2.57 0.09 20.91
CA THR A 9 -1.70 -0.46 21.95
C THR A 9 -1.26 -1.88 21.58
N SER A 10 -0.22 -2.40 22.23
CA SER A 10 0.26 -3.79 22.01
C SER A 10 -0.86 -4.83 22.26
N THR A 11 -1.72 -4.60 23.24
CA THR A 11 -2.92 -5.43 23.46
C THR A 11 -3.92 -5.32 22.31
N GLN A 12 -4.16 -4.11 21.80
CA GLN A 12 -5.11 -3.89 20.70
C GLN A 12 -4.59 -4.46 19.38
N ARG A 13 -3.29 -4.48 19.13
CA ARG A 13 -2.67 -5.21 17.99
C ARG A 13 -3.13 -6.67 17.99
N GLY A 14 -3.17 -7.29 19.18
CA GLY A 14 -3.60 -8.67 19.43
C GLY A 14 -2.74 -9.71 18.72
N ASN A 15 -1.43 -9.46 18.65
CA ASN A 15 -0.44 -10.43 18.24
C ASN A 15 0.79 -10.37 19.17
N PRO A 16 0.70 -10.91 20.41
CA PRO A 16 1.80 -10.87 21.37
C PRO A 16 3.01 -11.74 20.95
N ALA A 17 2.84 -12.63 19.97
CA ALA A 17 3.91 -13.47 19.45
C ALA A 17 4.89 -12.68 18.57
N SER A 18 4.44 -11.57 17.98
CA SER A 18 5.30 -10.70 17.19
C SER A 18 6.40 -10.08 18.04
N ARG A 19 7.60 -9.97 17.47
CA ARG A 19 8.73 -9.22 18.02
C ARG A 19 8.63 -7.73 17.68
N VAL A 20 7.76 -7.32 16.75
CA VAL A 20 7.58 -5.91 16.33
C VAL A 20 7.39 -5.02 17.55
N ASP A 21 6.44 -5.33 18.42
CA ASP A 21 6.22 -4.55 19.65
C ASP A 21 7.21 -4.92 20.76
N ARG A 22 7.59 -6.19 20.90
CA ARG A 22 8.41 -6.67 22.04
C ARG A 22 9.83 -6.09 22.11
N ARG A 23 10.33 -5.49 21.01
CA ARG A 23 11.63 -4.79 21.04
C ARG A 23 11.57 -3.42 21.69
N HIS A 24 10.38 -2.83 21.82
CA HIS A 24 10.19 -1.49 22.36
C HIS A 24 10.34 -1.56 23.88
N ALA A 25 11.38 -0.92 24.41
CA ALA A 25 11.72 -1.00 25.83
C ALA A 25 10.65 -0.40 26.76
N ASP A 26 9.84 0.53 26.24
CA ASP A 26 8.72 1.18 26.94
C ASP A 26 7.39 0.41 26.81
N GLY A 27 7.38 -0.70 26.05
CA GLY A 27 6.19 -1.51 25.79
C GLY A 27 5.18 -0.86 24.84
N ALA A 28 5.52 0.26 24.18
CA ALA A 28 4.72 0.84 23.13
C ALA A 28 4.63 -0.09 21.90
N ALA A 29 3.59 0.09 21.09
CA ALA A 29 3.41 -0.64 19.83
C ALA A 29 3.71 0.24 18.61
N TRP A 30 4.48 1.31 18.82
CA TRP A 30 4.87 2.32 17.85
C TRP A 30 6.18 2.94 18.32
N SER A 31 6.99 3.41 17.38
CA SER A 31 8.16 4.22 17.69
C SER A 31 7.84 5.71 17.57
N THR A 32 8.60 6.56 18.25
CA THR A 32 8.55 8.02 18.13
C THR A 32 9.89 8.55 17.63
N GLY A 33 9.91 9.81 17.23
CA GLY A 33 11.14 10.44 16.76
C GLY A 33 11.49 10.09 15.31
N ASN A 34 10.54 9.60 14.51
CA ASN A 34 10.80 9.22 13.12
C ASN A 34 10.70 10.42 12.18
N ASP A 35 11.39 10.34 11.05
CA ASP A 35 11.19 11.21 9.90
C ASP A 35 10.56 10.40 8.76
N VAL A 36 9.39 10.81 8.29
CA VAL A 36 8.63 10.09 7.26
C VAL A 36 8.33 11.05 6.12
N ARG A 37 8.67 10.64 4.91
CA ARG A 37 8.43 11.41 3.69
C ARG A 37 7.61 10.59 2.68
N PRO A 38 6.50 11.13 2.16
CA PRO A 38 5.85 10.51 1.01
C PRO A 38 6.65 10.74 -0.26
N LEU A 39 6.81 9.68 -1.04
CA LEU A 39 7.36 9.64 -2.38
C LEU A 39 6.20 9.32 -3.31
N VAL A 40 5.60 10.37 -3.88
CA VAL A 40 4.48 10.23 -4.81
C VAL A 40 5.06 9.86 -6.18
N HIS A 41 4.53 8.78 -6.76
CA HIS A 41 4.96 8.13 -8.00
C HIS A 41 6.26 7.33 -7.92
N GLY A 42 6.38 6.34 -8.78
CA GLY A 42 7.55 5.45 -8.79
C GLY A 42 8.82 6.10 -9.29
N ALA A 43 8.76 7.08 -10.18
CA ALA A 43 9.96 7.83 -10.60
C ALA A 43 10.65 8.52 -9.42
N VAL A 44 9.88 9.07 -8.48
CA VAL A 44 10.42 9.71 -7.26
C VAL A 44 11.00 8.66 -6.31
N TYR A 45 10.26 7.58 -6.07
CA TYR A 45 10.71 6.49 -5.21
C TYR A 45 11.97 5.79 -5.74
N PHE A 46 11.96 5.37 -7.00
CA PHE A 46 13.05 4.61 -7.59
C PHE A 46 14.34 5.42 -7.70
N ALA A 47 14.28 6.72 -7.98
CA ALA A 47 15.44 7.59 -7.94
C ALA A 47 16.08 7.64 -6.53
N GLU A 48 15.27 7.72 -5.48
CA GLU A 48 15.75 7.74 -4.09
C GLU A 48 16.31 6.37 -3.67
N LEU A 49 15.63 5.28 -4.03
CA LEU A 49 16.10 3.91 -3.81
C LEU A 49 17.46 3.69 -4.47
N LEU A 50 17.60 4.07 -5.76
CA LEU A 50 18.83 3.92 -6.52
C LEU A 50 20.00 4.65 -5.85
N ALA A 51 19.78 5.90 -5.42
CA ALA A 51 20.78 6.68 -4.70
C ALA A 51 21.17 6.00 -3.37
N ALA A 52 20.19 5.50 -2.61
CA ALA A 52 20.42 4.85 -1.32
C ALA A 52 21.21 3.54 -1.46
N VAL A 53 20.86 2.68 -2.42
CA VAL A 53 21.58 1.41 -2.67
C VAL A 53 23.00 1.66 -3.19
N ARG A 54 23.20 2.63 -4.09
CA ARG A 54 24.53 3.01 -4.58
C ARG A 54 25.44 3.58 -3.48
N ALA A 55 24.87 4.14 -2.42
CA ALA A 55 25.62 4.66 -1.29
C ALA A 55 26.10 3.57 -0.31
N GLN A 56 25.57 2.35 -0.39
CA GLN A 56 25.95 1.24 0.48
C GLN A 56 27.36 0.72 0.19
N ARG A 57 28.02 0.26 1.25
CA ARG A 57 29.40 -0.26 1.26
C ARG A 57 29.43 -1.70 1.76
N ALA A 58 30.58 -2.35 1.61
CA ALA A 58 30.80 -3.67 2.18
C ALA A 58 30.40 -3.73 3.67
N GLY A 59 29.62 -4.75 4.04
CA GLY A 59 29.08 -4.95 5.39
C GLY A 59 27.77 -4.22 5.70
N ASP A 60 27.29 -3.33 4.83
CA ASP A 60 25.92 -2.80 4.90
C ASP A 60 24.92 -3.91 4.51
N MET A 61 23.63 -3.72 4.79
CA MET A 61 22.60 -4.72 4.57
C MET A 61 21.42 -4.13 3.80
N LEU A 62 20.91 -4.89 2.83
CA LEU A 62 19.73 -4.57 2.02
C LEU A 62 18.76 -5.75 2.15
N MET A 63 17.58 -5.51 2.71
CA MET A 63 16.50 -6.50 2.81
C MET A 63 15.29 -6.01 2.04
N PHE A 64 14.65 -6.85 1.23
CA PHE A 64 13.45 -6.43 0.49
C PHE A 64 12.39 -7.51 0.38
N THR A 65 11.14 -7.09 0.25
CA THR A 65 10.03 -7.97 -0.12
C THR A 65 9.25 -7.37 -1.26
N ASP A 66 8.82 -8.22 -2.20
CA ASP A 66 7.98 -7.83 -3.32
C ASP A 66 6.94 -8.90 -3.64
N TRP A 67 5.83 -8.46 -4.24
CA TRP A 67 4.88 -9.35 -4.89
C TRP A 67 5.42 -9.80 -6.26
N ARG A 68 6.07 -8.89 -6.97
CA ARG A 68 6.75 -9.14 -8.25
C ARG A 68 8.01 -8.28 -8.36
N GLY A 69 9.11 -8.85 -8.82
CA GLY A 69 10.32 -8.15 -9.21
C GLY A 69 10.67 -8.47 -10.66
N ASP A 70 10.76 -7.44 -11.50
CA ASP A 70 11.20 -7.59 -12.90
C ASP A 70 12.66 -7.09 -12.97
N PRO A 71 13.66 -7.96 -13.22
CA PRO A 71 15.07 -7.61 -13.06
C PRO A 71 15.54 -6.48 -14.00
N ASP A 72 14.90 -6.32 -15.16
CA ASP A 72 15.19 -5.30 -16.15
C ASP A 72 14.47 -3.96 -15.90
N GLU A 73 13.62 -3.87 -14.88
CA GLU A 73 12.94 -2.62 -14.51
C GLU A 73 13.96 -1.53 -14.18
N LEU A 74 13.82 -0.37 -14.84
CA LEU A 74 14.76 0.72 -14.68
C LEU A 74 14.36 1.60 -13.51
N LEU A 75 15.23 1.77 -12.52
CA LEU A 75 14.99 2.71 -11.42
C LEU A 75 15.08 4.19 -11.83
N ASP A 76 15.87 4.48 -12.86
CA ASP A 76 16.02 5.80 -13.48
C ASP A 76 16.36 5.63 -14.98
N GLY A 77 17.50 6.15 -15.44
CA GLY A 77 17.94 6.04 -16.83
C GLY A 77 18.66 4.72 -17.18
N PRO A 78 19.30 4.64 -18.35
CA PRO A 78 20.11 3.49 -18.73
C PRO A 78 21.16 3.11 -17.67
N GLY A 79 21.33 1.82 -17.40
CA GLY A 79 22.26 1.32 -16.38
C GLY A 79 21.74 1.38 -14.94
N SER A 80 20.42 1.42 -14.76
CA SER A 80 19.76 1.36 -13.46
C SER A 80 18.74 0.23 -13.36
N ALA A 81 18.90 -0.84 -14.14
CA ALA A 81 18.05 -2.03 -14.00
C ALA A 81 18.15 -2.55 -12.56
N ILE A 82 17.02 -2.86 -11.93
CA ILE A 82 17.00 -3.24 -10.51
C ILE A 82 17.85 -4.48 -10.24
N GLY A 83 17.85 -5.46 -11.15
CA GLY A 83 18.71 -6.65 -11.08
C GLY A 83 20.18 -6.26 -11.00
N ASP A 84 20.66 -5.42 -11.92
CA ASP A 84 22.05 -4.90 -11.93
C ASP A 84 22.38 -4.14 -10.63
N VAL A 85 21.47 -3.28 -10.16
CA VAL A 85 21.69 -2.45 -8.96
C VAL A 85 21.85 -3.31 -7.71
N LEU A 86 21.03 -4.36 -7.56
CA LEU A 86 21.10 -5.31 -6.44
C LEU A 86 22.34 -6.22 -6.55
N CYS A 87 22.63 -6.72 -7.75
CA CYS A 87 23.82 -7.53 -8.02
C CYS A 87 25.11 -6.76 -7.73
N ASP A 88 25.19 -5.50 -8.17
CA ASP A 88 26.34 -4.66 -7.90
C ASP A 88 26.48 -4.35 -6.41
N ALA A 89 25.37 -4.23 -5.66
CA ALA A 89 25.42 -4.13 -4.20
C ALA A 89 26.02 -5.38 -3.56
N ALA A 90 25.56 -6.57 -3.98
CA ALA A 90 26.10 -7.85 -3.51
C ALA A 90 27.61 -7.98 -3.81
N ARG A 91 28.03 -7.67 -5.05
CA ARG A 91 29.44 -7.66 -5.46
C ARG A 91 30.30 -6.64 -4.69
N ARG A 92 29.71 -5.51 -4.26
CA ARG A 92 30.36 -4.54 -3.35
C ARG A 92 30.54 -5.07 -1.91
N GLY A 93 29.96 -6.22 -1.59
CA GLY A 93 29.97 -6.83 -0.26
C GLY A 93 28.83 -6.39 0.64
N VAL A 94 27.74 -5.84 0.08
CA VAL A 94 26.49 -5.59 0.82
C VAL A 94 25.79 -6.93 1.04
N VAL A 95 25.24 -7.15 2.24
CA VAL A 95 24.41 -8.32 2.54
C VAL A 95 23.02 -8.09 1.95
N VAL A 96 22.77 -8.64 0.75
CA VAL A 96 21.49 -8.52 0.03
C VAL A 96 20.61 -9.75 0.32
N LYS A 97 19.40 -9.53 0.86
CA LYS A 97 18.44 -10.58 1.23
C LYS A 97 17.02 -10.26 0.74
N GLY A 98 16.45 -11.09 -0.13
CA GLY A 98 15.14 -10.87 -0.75
C GLY A 98 14.09 -11.94 -0.41
N LEU A 99 12.84 -11.54 -0.17
CA LEU A 99 11.69 -12.46 -0.13
C LEU A 99 10.66 -12.05 -1.17
N VAL A 100 10.59 -12.78 -2.27
CA VAL A 100 9.65 -12.50 -3.36
C VAL A 100 8.58 -13.59 -3.41
N TRP A 101 7.34 -13.22 -3.72
CA TRP A 101 6.26 -14.21 -3.84
C TRP A 101 6.49 -15.15 -5.02
N ARG A 102 6.50 -16.49 -4.83
CA ARG A 102 6.69 -17.43 -5.97
C ARG A 102 5.55 -17.37 -7.00
N SER A 103 4.38 -16.83 -6.64
CA SER A 103 3.17 -16.91 -7.46
C SER A 103 2.50 -18.29 -7.53
N HIS A 104 1.21 -18.30 -7.87
CA HIS A 104 0.43 -19.53 -8.11
C HIS A 104 0.44 -19.91 -9.59
N LEU A 105 0.64 -21.20 -9.86
CA LEU A 105 0.91 -21.78 -11.18
C LEU A 105 -0.06 -21.49 -12.33
N ASP A 106 -1.34 -21.28 -12.04
CA ASP A 106 -2.37 -21.39 -13.07
C ASP A 106 -2.87 -20.02 -13.59
N ARG A 107 -2.44 -18.89 -12.99
CA ARG A 107 -3.00 -17.57 -13.34
C ARG A 107 -1.97 -16.44 -13.47
N PHE A 108 -0.75 -16.64 -13.00
CA PHE A 108 0.26 -15.58 -12.86
C PHE A 108 1.68 -16.13 -13.15
N GLN A 109 1.81 -16.99 -14.16
CA GLN A 109 3.09 -17.62 -14.53
C GLN A 109 4.18 -16.61 -14.89
N PHE A 110 3.81 -15.45 -15.44
CA PHE A 110 4.75 -14.37 -15.75
C PHE A 110 5.47 -13.89 -14.49
N SER A 111 4.74 -13.67 -13.39
CA SER A 111 5.36 -13.27 -12.12
C SER A 111 6.29 -14.34 -11.54
N GLU A 112 5.94 -15.64 -11.64
CA GLU A 112 6.82 -16.72 -11.13
C GLU A 112 8.16 -16.75 -11.88
N GLN A 113 8.16 -16.50 -13.19
CA GLN A 113 9.37 -16.52 -14.02
C GLN A 113 10.27 -15.32 -13.74
N GLU A 114 9.73 -14.10 -13.73
CA GLU A 114 10.55 -12.91 -13.47
C GLU A 114 11.12 -12.90 -12.05
N ASN A 115 10.30 -13.30 -11.06
CA ASN A 115 10.76 -13.42 -9.68
C ASN A 115 11.88 -14.46 -9.53
N TYR A 116 11.81 -15.54 -10.31
CA TYR A 116 12.84 -16.57 -10.33
C TYR A 116 14.15 -16.05 -10.94
N HIS A 117 14.09 -15.39 -12.11
CA HIS A 117 15.28 -14.82 -12.75
C HIS A 117 15.97 -13.76 -11.88
N LEU A 118 15.20 -12.85 -11.26
CA LEU A 118 15.74 -11.88 -10.30
C LEU A 118 16.44 -12.58 -9.13
N GLY A 119 15.89 -13.72 -8.67
CA GLY A 119 16.48 -14.53 -7.62
C GLY A 119 17.84 -15.13 -8.01
N GLU A 120 17.89 -15.75 -9.20
CA GLU A 120 19.11 -16.35 -9.75
C GLU A 120 20.23 -15.32 -9.93
N GLU A 121 19.93 -14.15 -10.53
CA GLU A 121 20.93 -13.10 -10.74
C GLU A 121 21.55 -12.60 -9.42
N ILE A 122 20.71 -12.41 -8.39
CA ILE A 122 21.17 -11.98 -7.06
C ILE A 122 22.04 -13.05 -6.41
N GLU A 123 21.66 -14.32 -6.54
CA GLU A 123 22.43 -15.46 -6.00
C GLU A 123 23.81 -15.57 -6.66
N GLU A 124 23.87 -15.48 -8.00
CA GLU A 124 25.13 -15.47 -8.76
C GLU A 124 26.05 -14.30 -8.37
N ALA A 125 25.48 -13.17 -7.94
CA ALA A 125 26.22 -12.00 -7.47
C ALA A 125 26.66 -12.07 -6.00
N GLY A 126 26.28 -13.13 -5.27
CA GLY A 126 26.61 -13.35 -3.85
C GLY A 126 25.59 -12.79 -2.85
N GLY A 127 24.40 -12.40 -3.31
CA GLY A 127 23.24 -12.14 -2.47
C GLY A 127 22.39 -13.40 -2.27
N GLU A 128 21.21 -13.25 -1.66
CA GLU A 128 20.25 -14.36 -1.55
C GLU A 128 18.83 -13.82 -1.71
N CYS A 129 18.02 -14.44 -2.57
CA CYS A 129 16.63 -14.04 -2.77
C CYS A 129 15.75 -15.29 -2.91
N LEU A 130 14.84 -15.47 -1.95
CA LEU A 130 14.05 -16.67 -1.82
C LEU A 130 12.62 -16.47 -2.32
N LEU A 131 12.13 -17.46 -3.08
CA LEU A 131 10.74 -17.53 -3.52
C LEU A 131 9.85 -18.07 -2.40
N ASP A 132 9.09 -17.19 -1.76
CA ASP A 132 8.24 -17.48 -0.60
C ASP A 132 6.80 -17.83 -1.00
N MET A 133 6.33 -19.02 -0.59
CA MET A 133 4.95 -19.49 -0.73
C MET A 133 4.35 -19.94 0.61
N ARG A 134 4.83 -19.35 1.70
CA ARG A 134 4.26 -19.51 3.03
C ARG A 134 2.95 -18.71 3.15
N VAL A 135 2.03 -18.87 2.20
CA VAL A 135 0.72 -18.21 2.15
C VAL A 135 -0.43 -19.19 2.42
N ARG A 136 -1.64 -18.67 2.65
CA ARG A 136 -2.87 -19.47 2.61
C ARG A 136 -3.22 -19.77 1.14
N PRO A 137 -3.80 -20.94 0.79
CA PRO A 137 -4.18 -21.23 -0.59
C PRO A 137 -5.03 -20.11 -1.22
N GLY A 138 -4.67 -19.68 -2.43
CA GLY A 138 -5.31 -18.56 -3.14
C GLY A 138 -4.89 -17.17 -2.66
N GLY A 139 -3.95 -17.09 -1.71
CA GLY A 139 -3.41 -15.86 -1.17
C GLY A 139 -2.03 -15.53 -1.74
N SER A 140 -1.54 -14.34 -1.39
CA SER A 140 -0.25 -13.83 -1.84
C SER A 140 0.57 -13.22 -0.70
N HIS A 141 1.88 -13.10 -0.91
CA HIS A 141 2.68 -12.14 -0.18
C HIS A 141 2.63 -10.82 -0.95
N HIS A 142 1.98 -9.81 -0.38
CA HIS A 142 1.67 -8.56 -1.08
C HIS A 142 2.38 -7.34 -0.46
N GLN A 143 3.29 -7.58 0.50
CA GLN A 143 4.14 -6.56 1.11
C GLN A 143 5.17 -6.04 0.11
N LYS A 144 5.27 -4.71 -0.04
CA LYS A 144 6.35 -4.05 -0.77
C LYS A 144 7.12 -3.16 0.19
N PHE A 145 8.34 -3.57 0.52
CA PHE A 145 9.22 -2.72 1.29
C PHE A 145 10.69 -3.10 1.09
N VAL A 146 11.56 -2.10 1.26
CA VAL A 146 13.02 -2.25 1.23
C VAL A 146 13.59 -1.65 2.51
N VAL A 147 14.57 -2.30 3.14
CA VAL A 147 15.27 -1.81 4.33
C VAL A 147 16.76 -1.79 4.07
N LEU A 148 17.37 -0.63 4.24
CA LEU A 148 18.80 -0.41 4.10
C LEU A 148 19.38 -0.09 5.49
N ARG A 149 20.24 -0.98 5.99
CA ARG A 149 20.96 -0.79 7.26
C ARG A 149 22.44 -0.56 6.98
N HIS A 150 23.05 0.35 7.71
CA HIS A 150 24.45 0.74 7.61
C HIS A 150 25.10 0.60 8.99
N PRO A 151 25.62 -0.58 9.36
CA PRO A 151 26.29 -0.79 10.65
C PRO A 151 27.37 0.27 10.90
N GLY A 152 27.30 0.93 12.07
CA GLY A 152 28.18 2.03 12.43
C GLY A 152 27.84 3.39 11.80
N ARG A 153 26.78 3.48 10.97
CA ARG A 153 26.25 4.70 10.36
C ARG A 153 24.71 4.74 10.39
N PRO A 154 24.07 4.54 11.56
CA PRO A 154 22.62 4.39 11.65
C PRO A 154 21.84 5.62 11.17
N GLU A 155 22.47 6.79 11.07
CA GLU A 155 21.87 8.00 10.51
C GLU A 155 21.55 7.90 9.01
N ARG A 156 22.11 6.89 8.32
CA ARG A 156 21.83 6.58 6.90
C ARG A 156 20.77 5.50 6.74
N ASP A 157 20.31 4.89 7.83
CA ASP A 157 19.33 3.82 7.77
C ASP A 157 17.99 4.36 7.27
N VAL A 158 17.37 3.61 6.35
CA VAL A 158 16.10 3.97 5.72
C VAL A 158 15.30 2.72 5.42
N ALA A 159 13.98 2.82 5.59
CA ALA A 159 13.03 1.85 5.10
C ALA A 159 12.07 2.50 4.11
N PHE A 160 11.85 1.85 2.97
CA PHE A 160 10.84 2.24 1.99
C PHE A 160 9.63 1.35 2.14
N VAL A 161 8.42 1.89 2.31
CA VAL A 161 7.19 1.12 2.56
C VAL A 161 6.01 1.71 1.79
N GLY A 162 5.24 0.90 1.06
CA GLY A 162 4.04 1.39 0.37
C GLY A 162 3.47 0.42 -0.66
N GLY A 163 2.95 0.97 -1.76
CA GLY A 163 2.27 0.23 -2.82
C GLY A 163 3.17 -0.22 -3.97
N ILE A 164 4.40 0.31 -4.07
CA ILE A 164 5.21 0.21 -5.28
C ILE A 164 6.14 -1.01 -5.23
N ASP A 165 5.89 -1.98 -6.12
CA ASP A 165 6.76 -3.14 -6.36
C ASP A 165 7.97 -2.76 -7.24
N LEU A 166 9.06 -3.53 -7.16
CA LEU A 166 10.24 -3.42 -8.04
C LEU A 166 10.01 -4.05 -9.43
N CYS A 167 8.97 -3.63 -10.15
CA CYS A 167 8.56 -4.25 -11.42
C CYS A 167 8.03 -3.23 -12.43
N HIS A 168 7.85 -3.67 -13.68
CA HIS A 168 7.34 -2.86 -14.80
C HIS A 168 6.04 -2.12 -14.47
N SER A 169 5.77 -1.03 -15.19
CA SER A 169 4.65 -0.09 -15.04
C SER A 169 4.74 0.87 -13.85
N ARG A 170 5.71 0.71 -12.95
CA ARG A 170 5.72 1.46 -11.69
C ARG A 170 6.47 2.77 -11.80
N ARG A 171 7.42 2.91 -12.73
CA ARG A 171 8.19 4.15 -12.93
C ARG A 171 7.44 5.19 -13.75
N ASP A 172 6.31 5.65 -13.21
CA ASP A 172 5.61 6.84 -13.73
C ASP A 172 5.94 8.07 -12.88
N ASP A 173 5.57 9.25 -13.38
CA ASP A 173 5.72 10.54 -12.72
C ASP A 173 4.41 11.35 -12.75
N ALA A 174 4.44 12.57 -12.22
CA ALA A 174 3.25 13.44 -12.14
C ALA A 174 2.69 13.86 -13.52
N ALA A 175 3.38 13.61 -14.63
CA ALA A 175 2.81 13.79 -15.97
C ALA A 175 1.87 12.65 -16.36
N HIS A 176 1.94 11.49 -15.68
CA HIS A 176 1.11 10.32 -15.93
C HIS A 176 1.19 9.85 -17.38
N GLN A 177 2.40 9.68 -17.89
CA GLN A 177 2.66 9.19 -19.25
C GLN A 177 2.90 7.68 -19.31
N GLY A 178 2.89 7.02 -18.14
CA GLY A 178 3.16 5.61 -17.98
C GLY A 178 4.65 5.29 -18.06
N ASP A 179 5.01 4.15 -17.51
CA ASP A 179 6.36 3.60 -17.59
C ASP A 179 6.73 3.21 -19.04
N PRO A 180 7.96 3.47 -19.53
CA PRO A 180 8.47 2.86 -20.75
C PRO A 180 8.46 1.34 -20.74
N LEU A 181 8.74 0.71 -19.59
CA LEU A 181 8.68 -0.74 -19.39
C LEU A 181 7.33 -1.07 -18.77
N ALA A 182 6.35 -1.46 -19.59
CA ALA A 182 4.98 -1.60 -19.16
C ALA A 182 4.49 -3.06 -19.16
N GLN A 183 3.82 -3.45 -18.08
CA GLN A 183 2.94 -4.62 -18.04
C GLN A 183 1.60 -4.32 -18.73
N PRO A 184 1.08 -5.27 -19.54
CA PRO A 184 -0.24 -5.12 -20.13
C PRO A 184 -1.31 -5.22 -19.03
N ILE A 185 -2.20 -4.22 -19.01
CA ILE A 185 -3.46 -4.24 -18.25
C ILE A 185 -4.62 -4.00 -19.23
N ALA A 186 -5.82 -3.75 -18.70
CA ALA A 186 -7.00 -3.38 -19.48
C ALA A 186 -6.69 -2.40 -20.64
N ASP A 187 -7.17 -2.70 -21.85
CA ASP A 187 -6.80 -1.99 -23.09
C ASP A 187 -7.08 -0.47 -23.00
N ALA A 188 -8.04 -0.06 -22.19
CA ALA A 188 -8.39 1.34 -21.94
C ALA A 188 -7.23 2.19 -21.39
N TYR A 189 -6.22 1.59 -20.78
CA TYR A 189 -5.04 2.30 -20.26
C TYR A 189 -3.93 2.48 -21.32
N GLY A 190 -4.09 1.88 -22.51
CA GLY A 190 -3.11 1.96 -23.60
C GLY A 190 -1.87 1.10 -23.38
N SER A 191 -0.87 1.26 -24.25
CA SER A 191 0.36 0.46 -24.26
C SER A 191 1.36 0.83 -23.17
N ARG A 192 1.25 2.04 -22.61
CA ARG A 192 2.03 2.53 -21.47
C ARG A 192 1.04 3.07 -20.44
N PRO A 193 0.46 2.18 -19.61
CA PRO A 193 -0.56 2.56 -18.64
C PRO A 193 -0.02 3.62 -17.67
N PRO A 194 -0.68 4.78 -17.53
CA PRO A 194 -0.34 5.71 -16.48
C PRO A 194 -0.61 5.12 -15.10
N TRP A 195 0.29 5.35 -14.15
CA TRP A 195 0.32 4.67 -12.86
C TRP A 195 0.48 5.66 -11.70
N HIS A 196 -0.52 5.73 -10.82
CA HIS A 196 -0.50 6.57 -9.62
C HIS A 196 -0.32 5.72 -8.37
N ASP A 197 0.75 5.95 -7.61
CA ASP A 197 1.05 5.20 -6.38
C ASP A 197 1.96 5.99 -5.43
N ILE A 198 2.10 5.52 -4.19
CA ILE A 198 2.89 6.18 -3.15
C ILE A 198 3.75 5.16 -2.40
N GLN A 199 5.01 5.54 -2.16
CA GLN A 199 5.92 4.89 -1.22
C GLN A 199 6.29 5.88 -0.10
N LEU A 200 6.57 5.41 1.12
CA LEU A 200 7.12 6.23 2.20
C LEU A 200 8.62 5.95 2.35
N ALA A 201 9.45 6.99 2.42
CA ALA A 201 10.79 6.91 3.01
C ALA A 201 10.70 7.14 4.52
N VAL A 202 11.19 6.18 5.30
CA VAL A 202 11.12 6.18 6.77
C VAL A 202 12.55 6.15 7.34
N HIS A 203 12.89 7.18 8.11
CA HIS A 203 14.12 7.26 8.90
C HIS A 203 13.81 7.33 10.40
N GLY A 204 14.77 6.89 11.22
CA GLY A 204 14.63 6.85 12.68
C GLY A 204 14.24 5.45 13.19
N PRO A 205 13.76 5.34 14.44
CA PRO A 205 13.62 4.05 15.10
C PRO A 205 12.70 3.04 14.36
N ALA A 206 11.69 3.51 13.62
CA ALA A 206 10.75 2.68 12.86
C ALA A 206 11.42 1.79 11.80
N VAL A 207 12.63 2.13 11.34
CA VAL A 207 13.40 1.26 10.44
C VAL A 207 13.62 -0.12 11.08
N GLY A 208 13.83 -0.16 12.40
CA GLY A 208 13.98 -1.41 13.15
C GLY A 208 12.71 -2.28 13.19
N ASP A 209 11.52 -1.65 13.14
CA ASP A 209 10.22 -2.32 13.10
C ASP A 209 9.92 -2.92 11.72
N VAL A 210 10.33 -2.23 10.64
CA VAL A 210 10.22 -2.77 9.27
C VAL A 210 11.20 -3.93 9.10
N GLU A 211 12.45 -3.77 9.53
CA GLU A 211 13.46 -4.85 9.56
C GLU A 211 12.96 -6.07 10.34
N ALA A 212 12.31 -5.86 11.47
CA ALA A 212 11.72 -6.93 12.26
C ALA A 212 10.74 -7.79 11.48
N SER A 213 9.92 -7.14 10.65
CA SER A 213 8.87 -7.78 9.88
C SER A 213 9.47 -8.66 8.79
N PHE A 214 10.56 -8.20 8.16
CA PHE A 214 11.36 -9.04 7.26
C PHE A 214 11.93 -10.24 8.00
N ARG A 215 12.64 -10.00 9.11
CA ARG A 215 13.33 -11.05 9.88
C ARG A 215 12.38 -12.15 10.35
N GLU A 216 11.18 -11.78 10.80
CA GLU A 216 10.17 -12.77 11.22
C GLU A 216 9.77 -13.74 10.10
N ARG A 217 9.59 -13.24 8.88
CA ARG A 217 9.34 -14.09 7.71
C ARG A 217 10.59 -14.86 7.30
N TRP A 218 11.73 -14.20 7.24
CA TRP A 218 13.00 -14.81 6.85
C TRP A 218 13.32 -16.04 7.71
N THR A 219 13.22 -15.89 9.04
CA THR A 219 13.53 -16.95 10.00
C THR A 219 12.36 -17.89 10.31
N ASP A 220 11.25 -17.86 9.56
CA ASP A 220 10.16 -18.83 9.74
C ASP A 220 10.67 -20.24 9.34
N PRO A 221 10.73 -21.20 10.27
CA PRO A 221 11.29 -22.54 10.03
C PRO A 221 10.40 -23.41 9.14
N ALA A 222 9.20 -22.95 8.78
CA ALA A 222 8.38 -23.64 7.81
C ALA A 222 9.05 -23.63 6.43
N PRO A 223 8.94 -24.73 5.64
CA PRO A 223 9.45 -24.73 4.29
C PRO A 223 8.76 -23.65 3.45
N LEU A 224 9.52 -23.01 2.54
CA LEU A 224 9.04 -21.94 1.66
C LEU A 224 7.79 -22.33 0.87
N SER A 225 7.58 -23.61 0.58
CA SER A 225 6.32 -24.13 0.06
C SER A 225 5.89 -25.42 0.73
N ARG A 226 4.60 -25.55 1.01
CA ARG A 226 3.98 -26.79 1.49
C ARG A 226 3.47 -27.69 0.37
N SER A 227 3.48 -27.20 -0.87
CA SER A 227 3.06 -27.98 -2.05
C SER A 227 4.14 -28.98 -2.44
N PRO A 228 3.87 -30.29 -2.45
CA PRO A 228 4.85 -31.29 -2.92
C PRO A 228 5.31 -31.03 -4.34
N ARG A 229 4.42 -30.53 -5.22
CA ARG A 229 4.74 -30.20 -6.61
C ARG A 229 5.73 -29.04 -6.70
N SER A 230 5.52 -27.98 -5.92
CA SER A 230 6.45 -26.84 -5.90
C SER A 230 7.81 -27.23 -5.35
N ARG A 231 7.85 -28.08 -4.31
CA ARG A 231 9.11 -28.60 -3.76
C ARG A 231 9.87 -29.49 -4.74
N LEU A 232 9.16 -30.33 -5.50
CA LEU A 232 9.77 -31.15 -6.54
C LEU A 232 10.36 -30.28 -7.65
N ARG A 233 9.65 -29.24 -8.08
CA ARG A 233 10.18 -28.32 -9.11
C ARG A 233 11.38 -27.53 -8.63
N ALA A 234 11.35 -27.03 -7.38
CA ALA A 234 12.49 -26.37 -6.79
C ALA A 234 13.73 -27.28 -6.80
N ALA A 235 13.55 -28.55 -6.41
CA ALA A 235 14.63 -29.54 -6.47
C ALA A 235 15.11 -29.87 -7.89
N LEU A 236 14.25 -29.80 -8.90
CA LEU A 236 14.62 -30.04 -10.31
C LEU A 236 15.36 -28.86 -10.94
N ARG A 237 15.16 -27.65 -10.41
CA ARG A 237 15.79 -26.40 -10.86
C ARG A 237 16.98 -25.99 -10.00
N ASP A 238 17.33 -26.81 -9.00
CA ASP A 238 18.36 -26.49 -8.00
C ASP A 238 18.13 -25.13 -7.30
N GLU A 239 16.86 -24.77 -7.08
CA GLU A 239 16.52 -23.49 -6.45
C GLU A 239 16.96 -23.48 -4.98
N ASP A 240 17.58 -22.38 -4.53
CA ASP A 240 17.80 -22.17 -3.11
C ASP A 240 16.46 -22.08 -2.36
N THR A 241 16.37 -22.86 -1.29
CA THR A 241 15.19 -22.95 -0.44
C THR A 241 15.53 -22.87 1.04
N GLN A 242 16.78 -22.61 1.40
CA GLN A 242 17.26 -22.55 2.77
C GLN A 242 17.78 -21.17 3.09
N ALA A 243 17.00 -20.45 3.90
CA ALA A 243 17.37 -19.13 4.38
C ALA A 243 18.68 -19.14 5.19
N ASP A 244 19.68 -18.40 4.70
CA ASP A 244 20.91 -18.19 5.47
C ASP A 244 20.65 -17.43 6.78
N PRO A 245 21.51 -17.61 7.79
CA PRO A 245 21.49 -16.76 8.98
C PRO A 245 21.69 -15.28 8.61
N LEU A 246 20.79 -14.42 9.10
CA LEU A 246 20.97 -12.97 9.02
C LEU A 246 21.99 -12.50 10.07
N PRO A 247 22.78 -11.45 9.79
CA PRO A 247 23.51 -10.72 10.82
C PRO A 247 22.57 -10.31 11.96
N VAL A 248 23.10 -10.19 13.18
CA VAL A 248 22.31 -9.74 14.34
C VAL A 248 21.66 -8.38 14.03
N GLN A 249 20.38 -8.25 14.36
CA GLN A 249 19.68 -6.98 14.23
C GLN A 249 20.38 -5.92 15.08
N GLN A 250 20.82 -4.85 14.43
CA GLN A 250 21.43 -3.70 15.10
C GLN A 250 20.37 -2.95 15.93
N PRO A 251 20.79 -2.14 16.92
CA PRO A 251 19.88 -1.22 17.59
C PRO A 251 19.10 -0.36 16.60
N ASP A 252 17.91 0.07 17.03
CA ASP A 252 17.10 0.98 16.24
C ASP A 252 17.85 2.32 16.03
N PRO A 253 17.77 2.96 14.85
CA PRO A 253 18.40 4.25 14.62
C PRO A 253 17.91 5.30 15.62
N GLY A 254 18.75 6.29 15.93
CA GLY A 254 18.34 7.41 16.78
C GLY A 254 17.23 8.26 16.15
N PRO A 255 16.51 9.09 16.94
CA PRO A 255 15.48 9.99 16.44
C PRO A 255 15.96 10.93 15.31
N ARG A 256 15.10 11.15 14.31
CA ARG A 256 15.33 11.96 13.10
C ARG A 256 14.23 12.99 12.83
N GLY A 257 13.05 12.87 13.43
CA GLY A 257 11.92 13.76 13.18
C GLY A 257 10.86 13.73 14.28
N SER A 258 9.64 14.21 13.98
CA SER A 258 8.52 14.34 14.94
C SER A 258 7.47 13.24 14.82
N HIS A 259 7.65 12.25 13.96
CA HIS A 259 6.60 11.29 13.65
C HIS A 259 6.59 10.12 14.62
N ALA A 260 5.41 9.81 15.16
CA ALA A 260 5.11 8.51 15.72
C ALA A 260 4.68 7.57 14.59
N VAL A 261 5.33 6.41 14.47
CA VAL A 261 5.09 5.44 13.39
C VAL A 261 4.73 4.09 13.98
N GLN A 262 3.61 3.54 13.52
CA GLN A 262 3.17 2.20 13.86
C GLN A 262 3.17 1.32 12.60
N ILE A 263 4.01 0.30 12.59
CA ILE A 263 3.97 -0.74 11.56
C ILE A 263 2.76 -1.64 11.82
N LEU A 264 1.88 -1.73 10.83
CA LEU A 264 0.66 -2.52 10.81
C LEU A 264 0.79 -3.61 9.76
N ARG A 265 0.23 -4.78 10.01
CA ARG A 265 0.39 -5.96 9.15
C ARG A 265 -0.89 -6.77 9.08
N THR A 266 -1.01 -7.48 7.96
CA THR A 266 -1.91 -8.61 7.83
C THR A 266 -1.09 -9.89 7.69
N TYR A 267 -1.48 -10.93 8.41
CA TYR A 267 -1.08 -12.31 8.14
C TYR A 267 -2.31 -13.21 8.33
N PRO A 268 -2.61 -14.11 7.40
CA PRO A 268 -3.80 -14.96 7.51
C PRO A 268 -3.68 -15.94 8.66
N ASN A 269 -4.83 -16.36 9.20
CA ASN A 269 -4.87 -17.58 9.99
C ASN A 269 -4.67 -18.79 9.05
N ARG A 270 -3.64 -19.60 9.31
CA ARG A 270 -3.30 -20.78 8.50
C ARG A 270 -2.96 -21.98 9.38
N LEU A 271 -3.09 -23.18 8.81
CA LEU A 271 -2.70 -24.42 9.50
C LEU A 271 -1.22 -24.34 9.94
N LYS A 272 -0.90 -24.78 11.17
CA LYS A 272 0.44 -24.64 11.80
C LYS A 272 0.95 -23.19 12.00
N GLY A 273 0.13 -22.17 11.69
CA GLY A 273 0.40 -20.76 11.97
C GLY A 273 1.68 -20.20 11.33
N TYR A 274 2.00 -18.97 11.68
CA TYR A 274 3.38 -18.45 11.67
C TYR A 274 3.84 -18.40 13.13
N PRO A 275 5.11 -18.71 13.48
CA PRO A 275 5.56 -18.57 14.87
C PRO A 275 5.36 -17.16 15.44
N PHE A 276 5.49 -16.14 14.59
CA PHE A 276 5.29 -14.73 14.93
C PHE A 276 3.85 -14.22 14.79
N ALA A 277 2.94 -15.04 14.24
CA ALA A 277 1.52 -14.73 14.05
C ALA A 277 0.70 -16.02 14.05
N PRO A 278 0.62 -16.75 15.19
CA PRO A 278 0.05 -18.10 15.23
C PRO A 278 -1.43 -18.13 14.84
N ASP A 279 -2.18 -17.10 15.25
CA ASP A 279 -3.58 -16.91 14.87
C ASP A 279 -3.75 -16.01 13.63
N GLY A 280 -2.65 -15.62 12.99
CA GLY A 280 -2.60 -14.51 12.05
C GLY A 280 -2.57 -13.14 12.74
N GLU A 281 -2.30 -12.09 11.97
CA GLU A 281 -2.30 -10.70 12.41
C GLU A 281 -3.27 -9.89 11.55
N ARG A 282 -4.02 -8.97 12.16
CA ARG A 282 -5.04 -8.13 11.50
C ARG A 282 -4.95 -6.69 12.02
N SER A 283 -3.73 -6.23 12.30
CA SER A 283 -3.50 -4.93 12.94
C SER A 283 -3.88 -3.78 12.01
N ILE A 284 -3.76 -3.95 10.70
CA ILE A 284 -4.29 -3.01 9.69
C ILE A 284 -5.79 -2.78 9.87
N ALA A 285 -6.60 -3.84 9.80
CA ALA A 285 -8.06 -3.74 9.93
C ALA A 285 -8.49 -3.14 11.28
N ARG A 286 -7.75 -3.47 12.35
CA ARG A 286 -7.99 -2.93 13.70
C ARG A 286 -7.64 -1.46 13.81
N ALA A 287 -6.54 -1.03 13.19
CA ALA A 287 -6.14 0.38 13.15
C ALA A 287 -7.17 1.21 12.42
N TYR A 288 -7.59 0.81 11.21
CA TYR A 288 -8.69 1.45 10.49
C TYR A 288 -9.97 1.52 11.34
N THR A 289 -10.38 0.40 11.93
CA THR A 289 -11.59 0.36 12.79
C THR A 289 -11.49 1.32 13.98
N LYS A 290 -10.30 1.50 14.55
CA LYS A 290 -10.06 2.41 15.66
C LYS A 290 -10.05 3.86 15.20
N SER A 291 -9.21 4.20 14.22
CA SER A 291 -9.04 5.58 13.74
C SER A 291 -10.33 6.13 13.12
N LEU A 292 -11.11 5.32 12.40
CA LEU A 292 -12.36 5.77 11.79
C LEU A 292 -13.43 6.17 12.81
N ARG A 293 -13.41 5.63 14.04
CA ARG A 293 -14.32 6.08 15.12
C ARG A 293 -14.04 7.51 15.56
N ARG A 294 -12.84 8.03 15.27
CA ARG A 294 -12.44 9.41 15.54
C ARG A 294 -12.67 10.35 14.36
N ALA A 295 -13.01 9.84 13.17
CA ALA A 295 -13.29 10.68 12.02
C ALA A 295 -14.48 11.61 12.28
N ARG A 296 -14.37 12.88 11.91
CA ARG A 296 -15.38 13.92 12.16
C ARG A 296 -15.68 14.79 10.95
N ARG A 297 -14.69 15.10 10.10
CA ARG A 297 -14.85 16.02 8.97
C ARG A 297 -14.48 15.45 7.62
N LEU A 298 -13.32 14.83 7.47
CA LEU A 298 -12.88 14.31 6.19
C LEU A 298 -12.13 12.99 6.34
N ILE A 299 -12.61 11.99 5.61
CA ILE A 299 -11.82 10.84 5.20
C ILE A 299 -11.39 11.09 3.76
N TYR A 300 -10.09 11.15 3.52
CA TYR A 300 -9.51 11.13 2.19
C TYR A 300 -8.90 9.76 1.93
N LEU A 301 -9.29 9.10 0.85
CA LEU A 301 -8.89 7.74 0.52
C LEU A 301 -8.47 7.63 -0.94
N GLU A 302 -7.31 7.06 -1.20
CA GLU A 302 -6.92 6.52 -2.50
C GLU A 302 -6.75 5.01 -2.36
N ASP A 303 -7.45 4.24 -3.19
CA ASP A 303 -7.42 2.79 -3.11
C ASP A 303 -7.61 2.12 -4.47
N GLN A 304 -6.81 1.09 -4.76
CA GLN A 304 -6.89 0.31 -5.98
C GLN A 304 -8.26 -0.38 -6.17
N TYR A 305 -8.91 -0.77 -5.07
CA TYR A 305 -10.03 -1.71 -5.12
C TYR A 305 -11.31 -1.16 -4.53
N LEU A 306 -11.31 -0.72 -3.26
CA LEU A 306 -12.48 -0.34 -2.46
C LEU A 306 -13.69 -1.24 -2.74
N TRP A 307 -13.53 -2.55 -2.58
CA TRP A 307 -14.51 -3.50 -3.10
C TRP A 307 -14.93 -4.63 -2.16
N SER A 308 -14.83 -4.43 -0.85
CA SER A 308 -15.42 -5.37 0.12
C SER A 308 -16.45 -4.70 1.01
N GLU A 309 -17.68 -5.23 0.99
CA GLU A 309 -18.76 -4.83 1.91
C GLU A 309 -18.31 -4.88 3.38
N SER A 310 -17.48 -5.87 3.74
CA SER A 310 -17.00 -6.04 5.11
C SER A 310 -15.93 -5.02 5.50
N ALA A 311 -15.00 -4.72 4.58
CA ALA A 311 -13.92 -3.77 4.85
C ALA A 311 -14.42 -2.32 4.88
N VAL A 312 -15.50 -1.99 4.17
CA VAL A 312 -16.08 -0.64 4.22
C VAL A 312 -17.03 -0.40 5.40
N GLN A 313 -17.37 -1.43 6.21
CA GLN A 313 -18.28 -1.24 7.35
C GLN A 313 -17.78 -0.18 8.36
N PRO A 314 -16.49 -0.16 8.76
CA PRO A 314 -16.01 0.88 9.68
C PRO A 314 -16.15 2.30 9.11
N PHE A 315 -15.95 2.47 7.79
CA PHE A 315 -16.15 3.75 7.10
C PHE A 315 -17.62 4.16 7.08
N ALA A 316 -18.50 3.22 6.72
CA ALA A 316 -19.94 3.44 6.71
C ALA A 316 -20.48 3.77 8.10
N GLN A 317 -19.99 3.10 9.14
CA GLN A 317 -20.35 3.39 10.52
C GLN A 317 -19.93 4.81 10.91
N ALA A 318 -18.69 5.23 10.61
CA ALA A 318 -18.24 6.59 10.88
C ALA A 318 -19.09 7.65 10.15
N LEU A 319 -19.42 7.41 8.88
CA LEU A 319 -20.29 8.30 8.09
C LEU A 319 -21.72 8.40 8.66
N ALA A 320 -22.25 7.31 9.20
CA ALA A 320 -23.56 7.28 9.84
C ALA A 320 -23.55 8.00 11.20
N ASP A 321 -22.49 7.80 11.99
CA ASP A 321 -22.36 8.39 13.33
C ASP A 321 -22.09 9.90 13.30
N HIS A 322 -21.52 10.39 12.19
CA HIS A 322 -21.09 11.79 12.07
C HIS A 322 -21.66 12.44 10.80
N PRO A 323 -22.81 13.16 10.90
CA PRO A 323 -23.43 13.83 9.75
C PRO A 323 -22.55 14.89 9.07
N GLY A 324 -21.59 15.48 9.82
CA GLY A 324 -20.62 16.44 9.28
C GLY A 324 -19.39 15.82 8.61
N LEU A 325 -19.26 14.49 8.62
CA LEU A 325 -18.14 13.77 8.02
C LEU A 325 -18.37 13.58 6.52
N ARG A 326 -17.37 13.91 5.71
CA ARG A 326 -17.32 13.65 4.27
C ARG A 326 -16.26 12.61 3.96
N MET A 327 -16.42 11.96 2.81
CA MET A 327 -15.47 11.01 2.27
C MET A 327 -15.18 11.35 0.81
N ILE A 328 -13.90 11.56 0.49
CA ILE A 328 -13.40 11.62 -0.88
C ILE A 328 -12.64 10.31 -1.13
N ALA A 329 -13.04 9.58 -2.17
CA ALA A 329 -12.35 8.37 -2.62
C ALA A 329 -11.84 8.55 -4.06
N VAL A 330 -10.57 8.27 -4.31
CA VAL A 330 -9.97 8.23 -5.65
C VAL A 330 -9.64 6.78 -5.98
N LEU A 331 -10.23 6.25 -7.05
CA LEU A 331 -10.17 4.85 -7.45
C LEU A 331 -9.75 4.72 -8.92
N PRO A 332 -9.19 3.58 -9.36
CA PRO A 332 -8.97 3.38 -10.78
C PRO A 332 -10.33 3.25 -11.49
N PRO A 333 -10.51 3.89 -12.66
CA PRO A 333 -11.80 3.90 -13.37
C PRO A 333 -12.22 2.50 -13.80
N LEU A 334 -11.24 1.64 -14.11
CA LEU A 334 -11.45 0.26 -14.55
C LEU A 334 -10.54 -0.69 -13.76
N PRO A 335 -10.94 -1.96 -13.54
CA PRO A 335 -10.02 -2.97 -13.04
C PRO A 335 -8.81 -3.17 -13.96
N ASP A 336 -7.71 -3.68 -13.42
CA ASP A 336 -6.49 -4.06 -14.17
C ASP A 336 -6.74 -5.20 -15.17
N GLN A 337 -7.57 -6.18 -14.79
CA GLN A 337 -7.87 -7.33 -15.62
C GLN A 337 -9.23 -7.20 -16.32
N GLU A 338 -9.22 -7.34 -17.65
CA GLU A 338 -10.42 -7.49 -18.45
C GLU A 338 -10.79 -8.96 -18.67
N GLY A 339 -12.09 -9.22 -18.89
CA GLY A 339 -12.58 -10.53 -19.28
C GLY A 339 -13.99 -10.82 -18.83
N ARG A 340 -14.61 -11.83 -19.45
CA ARG A 340 -16.01 -12.23 -19.20
C ARG A 340 -16.28 -12.68 -17.76
N ILE A 341 -15.25 -13.02 -17.00
CA ILE A 341 -15.33 -13.50 -15.60
C ILE A 341 -14.66 -12.53 -14.63
N SER A 342 -13.43 -12.07 -14.94
CA SER A 342 -12.64 -11.14 -14.12
C SER A 342 -13.35 -9.80 -13.93
N THR A 343 -13.83 -9.18 -15.01
CA THR A 343 -14.44 -7.85 -14.96
C THR A 343 -15.71 -7.82 -14.10
N PRO A 344 -16.72 -8.69 -14.30
CA PRO A 344 -17.89 -8.68 -13.42
C PRO A 344 -17.56 -8.98 -11.95
N MET A 345 -16.56 -9.82 -11.68
CA MET A 345 -16.15 -10.20 -10.33
C MET A 345 -15.56 -9.01 -9.57
N ASN A 346 -14.64 -8.30 -10.20
CA ASN A 346 -13.99 -7.12 -9.65
C ASN A 346 -15.00 -5.98 -9.45
N LEU A 347 -15.89 -5.76 -10.42
CA LEU A 347 -16.92 -4.71 -10.35
C LEU A 347 -17.99 -4.99 -9.29
N LEU A 348 -18.39 -6.25 -9.09
CA LEU A 348 -19.47 -6.61 -8.15
C LEU A 348 -19.13 -6.17 -6.72
N GLY A 349 -17.91 -6.45 -6.26
CA GLY A 349 -17.46 -6.05 -4.93
C GLY A 349 -17.48 -4.52 -4.75
N ARG A 350 -16.99 -3.79 -5.76
CA ARG A 350 -16.89 -2.33 -5.72
C ARG A 350 -18.26 -1.69 -5.68
N ILE A 351 -19.16 -2.16 -6.54
CA ILE A 351 -20.55 -1.70 -6.57
C ILE A 351 -21.20 -1.85 -5.20
N ARG A 352 -21.06 -3.01 -4.54
CA ARG A 352 -21.67 -3.22 -3.23
C ARG A 352 -21.02 -2.41 -2.11
N ALA A 353 -19.69 -2.27 -2.13
CA ALA A 353 -18.98 -1.41 -1.20
C ALA A 353 -19.46 0.04 -1.31
N LEU A 354 -19.59 0.56 -2.53
CA LEU A 354 -20.14 1.90 -2.78
C LEU A 354 -21.62 2.02 -2.41
N GLU A 355 -22.45 0.99 -2.64
CA GLU A 355 -23.85 0.95 -2.19
C GLU A 355 -23.94 1.07 -0.66
N VAL A 356 -23.05 0.40 0.09
CA VAL A 356 -22.98 0.50 1.57
C VAL A 356 -22.57 1.91 2.01
N LEU A 357 -21.49 2.46 1.43
CA LEU A 357 -21.00 3.79 1.78
C LEU A 357 -22.03 4.87 1.46
N ARG A 358 -22.63 4.85 0.27
CA ARG A 358 -23.65 5.83 -0.15
C ARG A 358 -24.93 5.72 0.68
N ARG A 359 -25.30 4.54 1.16
CA ARG A 359 -26.43 4.38 2.10
C ARG A 359 -26.17 5.09 3.43
N ALA A 360 -24.93 5.07 3.92
CA ALA A 360 -24.56 5.70 5.18
C ALA A 360 -24.29 7.21 5.03
N GLY A 361 -23.57 7.60 3.99
CA GLY A 361 -23.06 8.96 3.80
C GLY A 361 -23.88 9.83 2.85
N GLY A 362 -24.67 9.26 1.95
CA GLY A 362 -25.40 10.02 0.92
C GLY A 362 -24.48 10.75 -0.05
N ASP A 363 -24.78 12.02 -0.29
CA ASP A 363 -24.00 12.97 -1.10
C ASP A 363 -22.64 13.36 -0.48
N ARG A 364 -22.41 13.03 0.79
CA ARG A 364 -21.12 13.23 1.48
C ARG A 364 -20.05 12.22 1.08
N VAL A 365 -20.40 11.20 0.28
CA VAL A 365 -19.45 10.21 -0.27
C VAL A 365 -19.25 10.50 -1.76
N ALA A 366 -18.12 11.13 -2.06
CA ALA A 366 -17.71 11.43 -3.43
C ALA A 366 -16.61 10.46 -3.88
N VAL A 367 -16.74 9.95 -5.10
CA VAL A 367 -15.82 8.97 -5.67
C VAL A 367 -15.40 9.45 -7.05
N TYR A 368 -14.10 9.50 -7.28
CA TYR A 368 -13.49 9.99 -8.49
C TYR A 368 -12.49 8.98 -9.05
N SER A 369 -12.22 9.12 -10.33
CA SER A 369 -11.10 8.48 -11.02
C SER A 369 -10.22 9.54 -11.67
N LEU A 370 -9.04 9.15 -12.12
CA LEU A 370 -8.08 10.06 -12.74
C LEU A 370 -7.92 9.78 -14.24
N GLU A 371 -7.69 10.83 -15.02
CA GLU A 371 -7.16 10.77 -16.38
C GLU A 371 -5.99 11.75 -16.55
N ASN A 372 -5.01 11.41 -17.37
CA ASN A 372 -3.92 12.33 -17.71
C ASN A 372 -4.41 13.41 -18.70
N HIS A 373 -3.54 14.36 -19.05
CA HIS A 373 -3.91 15.45 -19.96
C HIS A 373 -4.18 15.01 -21.40
N ALA A 374 -3.74 13.81 -21.80
CA ALA A 374 -4.11 13.20 -23.09
C ALA A 374 -5.50 12.53 -23.06
N GLY A 375 -6.14 12.45 -21.89
CA GLY A 375 -7.42 11.77 -21.68
C GLY A 375 -7.29 10.25 -21.54
N THR A 376 -6.08 9.74 -21.29
CA THR A 376 -5.86 8.33 -20.93
C THR A 376 -6.18 8.16 -19.43
N PRO A 377 -6.98 7.15 -19.06
CA PRO A 377 -7.21 6.81 -17.66
C PRO A 377 -5.90 6.56 -16.90
N VAL A 378 -5.83 7.01 -15.64
CA VAL A 378 -4.70 6.73 -14.74
C VAL A 378 -5.08 5.59 -13.82
N TYR A 379 -4.21 4.58 -13.73
CA TYR A 379 -4.39 3.46 -12.84
C TYR A 379 -3.94 3.84 -11.42
N VAL A 380 -4.93 4.12 -10.56
CA VAL A 380 -4.72 4.38 -9.13
C VAL A 380 -4.39 3.07 -8.43
N HIS A 381 -3.10 2.84 -8.15
CA HIS A 381 -2.61 1.70 -7.37
C HIS A 381 -2.36 2.06 -5.90
N ALA A 382 -2.35 3.35 -5.57
CA ALA A 382 -2.22 3.87 -4.22
C ALA A 382 -3.10 3.14 -3.19
N LYS A 383 -2.58 3.04 -1.96
CA LYS A 383 -3.34 2.65 -0.75
C LYS A 383 -3.05 3.65 0.36
N VAL A 384 -3.73 4.79 0.28
CA VAL A 384 -3.51 5.96 1.16
C VAL A 384 -4.82 6.32 1.85
N CYS A 385 -4.78 6.51 3.17
CA CYS A 385 -5.91 7.03 3.92
C CYS A 385 -5.44 8.16 4.85
N VAL A 386 -6.15 9.30 4.83
CA VAL A 386 -5.97 10.41 5.75
C VAL A 386 -7.29 10.72 6.44
N ILE A 387 -7.26 10.85 7.77
CA ILE A 387 -8.44 11.15 8.60
C ILE A 387 -8.21 12.49 9.31
N ASP A 388 -9.07 13.46 9.00
CA ASP A 388 -9.16 14.79 9.61
C ASP A 388 -7.84 15.59 9.65
N ASP A 389 -6.90 15.30 8.73
CA ASP A 389 -5.53 15.82 8.75
C ASP A 389 -4.77 15.48 10.06
N VAL A 390 -5.15 14.41 10.78
CA VAL A 390 -4.50 13.98 12.03
C VAL A 390 -3.73 12.69 11.86
N TRP A 391 -4.39 11.68 11.28
CA TRP A 391 -3.85 10.33 11.13
C TRP A 391 -3.75 9.98 9.65
N ALA A 392 -2.62 9.41 9.25
CA ALA A 392 -2.39 8.95 7.89
C ALA A 392 -1.92 7.49 7.89
N SER A 393 -2.29 6.73 6.85
CA SER A 393 -1.77 5.39 6.58
C SER A 393 -1.41 5.25 5.11
N VAL A 394 -0.23 4.70 4.86
CA VAL A 394 0.25 4.32 3.52
C VAL A 394 0.86 2.92 3.61
N GLY A 395 0.58 2.06 2.63
CA GLY A 395 1.06 0.69 2.66
C GLY A 395 0.67 -0.11 1.43
N SER A 396 0.65 -1.43 1.59
CA SER A 396 0.27 -2.36 0.53
C SER A 396 -1.20 -2.81 0.61
N ASP A 397 -1.91 -2.46 1.68
CA ASP A 397 -3.24 -2.98 1.98
C ASP A 397 -4.36 -2.26 1.24
N ASN A 398 -5.10 -3.00 0.42
CA ASN A 398 -6.31 -2.47 -0.18
C ASN A 398 -7.48 -2.54 0.81
N VAL A 399 -8.47 -1.66 0.66
CA VAL A 399 -9.74 -1.72 1.41
C VAL A 399 -10.62 -2.86 0.89
N ASN A 400 -10.19 -4.09 1.22
CA ASN A 400 -10.92 -5.31 0.99
C ASN A 400 -10.58 -6.37 2.06
N ARG A 401 -11.37 -7.45 2.12
CA ARG A 401 -11.16 -8.52 3.11
C ARG A 401 -9.90 -9.34 2.80
N ARG A 402 -9.49 -9.40 1.53
CA ARG A 402 -8.26 -10.07 1.10
C ARG A 402 -7.04 -9.45 1.80
N SER A 403 -6.79 -8.16 1.62
CA SER A 403 -5.69 -7.43 2.26
C SER A 403 -5.86 -7.32 3.78
N TRP A 404 -7.08 -7.27 4.30
CA TRP A 404 -7.29 -7.14 5.75
C TRP A 404 -7.22 -8.46 6.54
N THR A 405 -7.31 -9.61 5.87
CA THR A 405 -7.40 -10.90 6.59
C THR A 405 -6.68 -12.07 5.94
N HIS A 406 -6.30 -11.97 4.66
CA HIS A 406 -5.91 -13.10 3.84
C HIS A 406 -4.49 -13.02 3.28
N ASP A 407 -4.19 -11.98 2.52
CA ASP A 407 -2.87 -11.78 1.94
C ASP A 407 -1.97 -11.12 2.98
N SER A 408 -0.67 -11.39 2.94
CA SER A 408 0.21 -10.69 3.86
C SER A 408 0.44 -9.28 3.36
N GLU A 409 0.17 -8.30 4.22
CA GLU A 409 0.28 -6.86 3.92
C GLU A 409 1.14 -6.17 4.97
N LEU A 410 1.64 -4.98 4.66
CA LEU A 410 2.33 -4.11 5.59
C LEU A 410 2.00 -2.65 5.27
N SER A 411 1.67 -1.87 6.31
CA SER A 411 1.33 -0.45 6.20
C SER A 411 1.93 0.33 7.35
N CYS A 412 2.29 1.59 7.11
CA CYS A 412 2.73 2.52 8.14
C CYS A 412 1.59 3.45 8.50
N ALA A 413 1.13 3.38 9.74
CA ALA A 413 0.31 4.44 10.32
C ALA A 413 1.23 5.53 10.90
N VAL A 414 1.00 6.77 10.51
CA VAL A 414 1.81 7.93 10.90
C VAL A 414 0.94 8.91 11.66
N LEU A 415 1.41 9.29 12.84
CA LEU A 415 0.84 10.35 13.67
C LEU A 415 1.96 11.34 13.98
N ASP A 416 1.88 12.53 13.41
CA ASP A 416 2.90 13.57 13.60
C ASP A 416 2.64 14.36 14.90
N GLU A 417 3.70 14.58 15.67
CA GLU A 417 3.64 15.37 16.89
C GLU A 417 3.58 16.88 16.61
N THR A 418 4.02 17.31 15.42
CA THR A 418 3.95 18.70 14.97
C THR A 418 2.52 19.05 14.57
N ARG A 419 1.98 20.09 15.21
CA ARG A 419 0.67 20.65 14.82
C ARG A 419 0.82 21.56 13.62
N ASP A 420 -0.15 21.46 12.73
CA ASP A 420 -0.29 22.40 11.64
C ASP A 420 -0.98 23.69 12.11
N SER A 421 -0.45 24.84 11.70
CA SER A 421 -0.97 26.15 12.12
C SER A 421 -1.97 26.77 11.15
N ARG A 422 -2.22 26.14 9.98
CA ARG A 422 -3.19 26.63 9.00
C ARG A 422 -4.61 26.33 9.47
N GLU A 423 -5.53 27.24 9.19
CA GLU A 423 -6.95 27.03 9.49
C GLU A 423 -7.59 26.03 8.50
N PRO A 424 -8.48 25.15 8.97
CA PRO A 424 -8.88 24.96 10.37
C PRO A 424 -7.79 24.22 11.16
N MET A 425 -7.38 24.78 12.31
CA MET A 425 -6.33 24.17 13.16
C MET A 425 -6.76 22.84 13.79
N ASP A 426 -8.05 22.60 14.00
CA ASP A 426 -8.62 21.36 14.53
C ASP A 426 -9.86 20.97 13.72
N PRO A 427 -9.68 20.42 12.51
CA PRO A 427 -10.80 20.11 11.61
C PRO A 427 -11.84 19.25 12.33
N GLY A 428 -11.39 18.21 13.04
CA GLY A 428 -12.26 17.27 13.72
C GLY A 428 -12.97 17.82 14.97
N GLY A 429 -12.55 18.97 15.52
CA GLY A 429 -13.16 19.57 16.71
C GLY A 429 -13.02 18.71 17.98
N LEU A 430 -12.04 17.79 18.02
CA LEU A 430 -11.79 16.89 19.16
C LEU A 430 -10.66 17.38 20.08
N GLY A 431 -10.05 18.52 19.77
CA GLY A 431 -8.84 19.02 20.41
C GLY A 431 -7.56 18.29 19.97
N ASP A 432 -7.67 17.45 18.93
CA ASP A 432 -6.54 16.68 18.39
C ASP A 432 -5.59 17.61 17.65
N GLY A 433 -6.14 18.55 16.87
CA GLY A 433 -5.40 19.49 16.03
C GLY A 433 -4.82 18.79 14.80
N ALA A 434 -4.98 19.41 13.63
CA ALA A 434 -4.36 18.97 12.39
C ALA A 434 -2.84 18.88 12.53
N ARG A 435 -2.25 17.95 11.80
CA ARG A 435 -0.84 17.56 11.86
C ARG A 435 -0.18 17.78 10.52
N VAL A 436 1.06 18.23 10.55
CA VAL A 436 1.76 18.67 9.34
C VAL A 436 1.86 17.53 8.34
N PHE A 437 2.35 16.35 8.76
CA PHE A 437 2.46 15.20 7.86
C PHE A 437 1.15 14.82 7.16
N ALA A 438 0.07 14.60 7.93
CA ALA A 438 -1.19 14.12 7.39
C ALA A 438 -1.84 15.16 6.47
N ARG A 439 -1.76 16.44 6.85
CA ARG A 439 -2.25 17.54 6.02
C ARG A 439 -1.44 17.70 4.73
N GLU A 440 -0.12 17.74 4.81
CA GLU A 440 0.74 17.89 3.63
C GLU A 440 0.59 16.73 2.66
N LEU A 441 0.49 15.49 3.16
CA LEU A 441 0.21 14.34 2.31
C LEU A 441 -1.10 14.52 1.52
N ARG A 442 -2.19 14.89 2.21
CA ARG A 442 -3.48 15.13 1.54
C ARG A 442 -3.40 16.30 0.56
N LEU A 443 -2.78 17.42 0.96
CA LEU A 443 -2.69 18.61 0.13
C LEU A 443 -1.86 18.36 -1.13
N SER A 444 -0.71 17.69 -1.02
CA SER A 444 0.12 17.33 -2.16
C SER A 444 -0.65 16.51 -3.20
N LEU A 445 -1.39 15.49 -2.76
CA LEU A 445 -2.21 14.67 -3.65
C LEU A 445 -3.38 15.47 -4.24
N ASN A 446 -4.06 16.28 -3.42
CA ASN A 446 -5.15 17.12 -3.89
C ASN A 446 -4.72 18.14 -4.95
N LEU A 447 -3.57 18.79 -4.75
CA LEU A 447 -3.05 19.79 -5.68
C LEU A 447 -2.74 19.16 -7.05
N GLU A 448 -2.12 17.98 -7.06
CA GLU A 448 -1.88 17.23 -8.29
C GLU A 448 -3.18 16.88 -9.02
N HIS A 449 -4.16 16.30 -8.32
CA HIS A 449 -5.41 15.85 -8.94
C HIS A 449 -6.27 17.01 -9.47
N LEU A 450 -6.16 18.18 -8.84
CA LEU A 450 -6.85 19.40 -9.24
C LEU A 450 -6.08 20.22 -10.29
N ASP A 451 -4.85 19.81 -10.64
CA ASP A 451 -3.87 20.60 -11.41
C ASP A 451 -3.75 22.05 -10.87
N ARG A 452 -3.46 22.18 -9.57
CA ARG A 452 -3.30 23.46 -8.88
C ARG A 452 -1.91 23.56 -8.28
N ASP A 453 -1.28 24.71 -8.46
CA ASP A 453 0.04 25.01 -7.90
C ASP A 453 0.01 26.28 -7.05
N GLY A 454 0.82 26.30 -5.98
CA GLY A 454 1.09 27.47 -5.15
C GLY A 454 0.45 27.46 -3.75
N ASP A 455 1.09 28.17 -2.82
CA ASP A 455 0.75 28.17 -1.39
C ASP A 455 -0.69 28.64 -1.08
N GLY A 456 -1.22 29.56 -1.90
CA GLY A 456 -2.59 30.08 -1.75
C GLY A 456 -3.66 29.02 -2.03
N GLU A 457 -3.42 28.12 -2.98
CA GLU A 457 -4.32 27.01 -3.32
C GLU A 457 -4.29 25.95 -2.21
N ALA A 458 -3.10 25.62 -1.70
CA ALA A 458 -2.94 24.69 -0.60
C ALA A 458 -3.73 25.14 0.65
N ALA A 459 -3.64 26.42 1.00
CA ALA A 459 -4.37 26.99 2.15
C ALA A 459 -5.89 26.89 1.98
N ALA A 460 -6.42 27.08 0.76
CA ALA A 460 -7.86 26.95 0.50
C ALA A 460 -8.36 25.51 0.66
N LEU A 461 -7.51 24.53 0.33
CA LEU A 461 -7.79 23.10 0.44
C LEU A 461 -7.60 22.56 1.87
N CYS A 462 -7.09 23.34 2.83
CA CYS A 462 -7.06 22.97 4.25
C CYS A 462 -8.47 22.75 4.80
N GLU A 463 -9.45 23.56 4.37
CA GLU A 463 -10.84 23.45 4.82
C GLU A 463 -11.55 22.27 4.15
N PRO A 464 -12.01 21.25 4.91
CA PRO A 464 -12.62 20.03 4.37
C PRO A 464 -13.76 20.26 3.37
N ASP A 465 -14.68 21.20 3.67
CA ASP A 465 -15.82 21.49 2.80
C ASP A 465 -15.37 22.12 1.46
N ARG A 466 -14.32 22.95 1.49
CA ARG A 466 -13.76 23.55 0.27
C ARG A 466 -13.00 22.53 -0.56
N ALA A 467 -12.23 21.64 0.06
CA ALA A 467 -11.57 20.55 -0.64
C ALA A 467 -12.60 19.63 -1.32
N PHE A 468 -13.68 19.29 -0.62
CA PHE A 468 -14.77 18.48 -1.17
C PHE A 468 -15.46 19.14 -2.37
N ALA A 469 -15.75 20.45 -2.26
CA ALA A 469 -16.33 21.21 -3.36
C ALA A 469 -15.36 21.33 -4.56
N ALA A 470 -14.07 21.61 -4.32
CA ALA A 470 -13.07 21.73 -5.38
C ALA A 470 -12.94 20.46 -6.22
N TYR A 471 -13.01 19.28 -5.58
CA TYR A 471 -13.05 17.99 -6.28
C TYR A 471 -14.29 17.84 -7.15
N ALA A 472 -15.47 18.18 -6.62
CA ALA A 472 -16.72 18.13 -7.35
C ALA A 472 -16.72 19.09 -8.56
N ASP A 473 -16.27 20.32 -8.37
CA ASP A 473 -16.21 21.34 -9.43
C ASP A 473 -15.23 20.95 -10.54
N SER A 474 -14.04 20.46 -10.18
CA SER A 474 -13.04 20.00 -11.15
C SER A 474 -13.56 18.81 -11.96
N ALA A 475 -14.16 17.81 -11.30
CA ALA A 475 -14.71 16.66 -11.98
C ALA A 475 -15.88 17.02 -12.88
N ALA A 476 -16.81 17.87 -12.41
CA ALA A 476 -17.97 18.31 -13.19
C ALA A 476 -17.55 19.09 -14.45
N ALA A 477 -16.53 19.95 -14.33
CA ALA A 477 -16.01 20.68 -15.48
C ALA A 477 -15.42 19.73 -16.54
N LEU A 478 -14.59 18.76 -16.11
CA LEU A 478 -13.97 17.81 -17.03
C LEU A 478 -15.01 16.84 -17.63
N ASP A 479 -15.96 16.36 -16.84
CA ASP A 479 -17.08 15.53 -17.32
C ASP A 479 -17.91 16.27 -18.37
N ALA A 480 -18.28 17.53 -18.11
CA ALA A 480 -19.03 18.34 -19.08
C ALA A 480 -18.28 18.55 -20.40
N TRP A 481 -16.95 18.73 -20.34
CA TRP A 481 -16.12 18.82 -21.54
C TRP A 481 -16.10 17.52 -22.34
N HIS A 482 -16.05 16.35 -21.70
CA HIS A 482 -16.17 15.06 -22.40
C HIS A 482 -17.57 14.86 -22.99
N ASP A 483 -18.62 15.23 -22.26
CA ASP A 483 -20.01 15.12 -22.71
C ASP A 483 -20.31 16.01 -23.94
N ASP A 484 -19.65 17.17 -24.04
CA ASP A 484 -19.69 18.06 -25.21
C ASP A 484 -18.73 17.63 -26.34
N GLY A 485 -18.26 16.39 -26.32
CA GLY A 485 -17.40 15.84 -27.38
C GLY A 485 -15.99 16.46 -27.40
N ARG A 486 -15.50 16.94 -26.26
CA ARG A 486 -14.17 17.54 -26.07
C ARG A 486 -13.98 18.84 -26.87
N HIS A 487 -15.03 19.62 -27.02
CA HIS A 487 -14.97 20.91 -27.72
C HIS A 487 -14.33 22.01 -26.86
N GLY A 488 -13.50 22.86 -27.47
CA GLY A 488 -12.81 23.95 -26.78
C GLY A 488 -11.63 23.51 -25.90
N PRO A 489 -11.06 24.43 -25.10
CA PRO A 489 -9.92 24.12 -24.24
C PRO A 489 -10.32 23.12 -23.14
N ARG A 490 -9.45 22.13 -22.89
CA ARG A 490 -9.64 21.17 -21.79
C ARG A 490 -9.63 21.91 -20.45
N PRO A 491 -10.60 21.68 -19.57
CA PRO A 491 -10.57 22.20 -18.19
C PRO A 491 -9.34 21.72 -17.41
N SER A 492 -8.93 22.48 -16.40
CA SER A 492 -7.88 22.07 -15.46
C SER A 492 -8.33 20.91 -14.58
N GLY A 493 -7.38 20.05 -14.21
CA GLY A 493 -7.61 18.92 -13.31
C GLY A 493 -7.68 17.59 -14.04
N ARG A 494 -7.61 16.52 -13.25
CA ARG A 494 -7.50 15.13 -13.71
C ARG A 494 -8.71 14.29 -13.31
N LEU A 495 -9.60 14.86 -12.51
CA LEU A 495 -10.70 14.13 -11.87
C LEU A 495 -11.86 13.91 -12.84
N ARG A 496 -12.35 12.67 -12.86
CA ARG A 496 -13.60 12.26 -13.52
C ARG A 496 -14.53 11.68 -12.47
N THR A 497 -15.82 11.98 -12.54
CA THR A 497 -16.79 11.39 -11.60
C THR A 497 -16.85 9.88 -11.81
N TYR A 498 -16.66 9.10 -10.75
CA TYR A 498 -16.73 7.65 -10.86
C TYR A 498 -18.18 7.17 -10.91
N HIS A 499 -18.57 6.69 -12.10
CA HIS A 499 -19.87 6.07 -12.33
C HIS A 499 -19.74 4.55 -12.39
N PRO A 500 -20.18 3.80 -11.36
CA PRO A 500 -20.09 2.34 -11.39
C PRO A 500 -20.96 1.77 -12.52
N PRO A 501 -20.44 0.81 -13.32
CA PRO A 501 -21.21 0.18 -14.36
C PRO A 501 -22.38 -0.62 -13.79
N ARG A 502 -23.48 -0.74 -14.57
CA ARG A 502 -24.64 -1.55 -14.18
C ARG A 502 -24.44 -3.01 -14.53
N LEU A 503 -24.28 -3.86 -13.51
CA LEU A 503 -24.32 -5.32 -13.69
C LEU A 503 -25.76 -5.84 -13.66
N SER A 504 -26.12 -6.70 -14.62
CA SER A 504 -27.43 -7.37 -14.67
C SER A 504 -27.65 -8.24 -13.42
N ARG A 505 -28.90 -8.47 -13.02
CA ARG A 505 -29.23 -9.33 -11.86
C ARG A 505 -28.67 -10.76 -12.02
N ILE A 506 -28.72 -11.29 -13.24
CA ILE A 506 -28.20 -12.62 -13.57
C ILE A 506 -26.67 -12.64 -13.39
N THR A 507 -25.97 -11.65 -13.95
CA THR A 507 -24.51 -11.51 -13.79
C THR A 507 -24.15 -11.43 -12.32
N ARG A 508 -24.83 -10.59 -11.53
CA ARG A 508 -24.58 -10.47 -10.08
C ARG A 508 -24.75 -11.82 -9.37
N ALA A 509 -25.80 -12.58 -9.67
CA ALA A 509 -26.07 -13.87 -9.04
C ALA A 509 -25.02 -14.94 -9.39
N LEU A 510 -24.59 -15.00 -10.65
CA LEU A 510 -23.59 -15.97 -11.10
C LEU A 510 -22.18 -15.63 -10.60
N THR A 511 -21.88 -14.34 -10.44
CA THR A 511 -20.54 -13.87 -10.05
C THR A 511 -20.32 -13.85 -8.54
N ASP A 512 -21.37 -13.73 -7.72
CA ASP A 512 -21.24 -13.61 -6.26
C ASP A 512 -20.43 -14.73 -5.58
N PRO A 513 -20.63 -16.03 -5.90
CA PRO A 513 -19.82 -17.09 -5.31
C PRO A 513 -18.33 -16.97 -5.66
N LEU A 514 -18.02 -16.64 -6.92
CA LEU A 514 -16.64 -16.47 -7.38
C LEU A 514 -15.98 -15.27 -6.72
N TYR A 515 -16.69 -14.14 -6.61
CA TYR A 515 -16.22 -12.96 -5.90
C TYR A 515 -15.83 -13.27 -4.45
N ARG A 516 -16.69 -13.96 -3.69
CA ARG A 516 -16.44 -14.27 -2.28
C ARG A 516 -15.28 -15.21 -2.03
N VAL A 517 -14.96 -16.09 -2.99
CA VAL A 517 -13.92 -17.12 -2.85
C VAL A 517 -12.60 -16.69 -3.47
N ILE A 518 -12.64 -15.96 -4.58
CA ILE A 518 -11.46 -15.60 -5.37
C ILE A 518 -11.05 -14.15 -5.15
N ALA A 519 -11.94 -13.18 -5.34
CA ALA A 519 -11.57 -11.77 -5.25
C ALA A 519 -11.44 -11.30 -3.79
N ASP A 520 -12.39 -11.68 -2.94
CA ASP A 520 -12.49 -11.21 -1.57
C ASP A 520 -12.53 -12.38 -0.55
N PRO A 521 -11.57 -13.33 -0.54
CA PRO A 521 -11.57 -14.45 0.40
C PRO A 521 -11.47 -14.01 1.86
N ASP A 522 -12.04 -14.81 2.77
CA ASP A 522 -11.96 -14.58 4.22
C ASP A 522 -10.83 -15.42 4.84
N GLY A 523 -9.78 -14.75 5.33
CA GLY A 523 -8.63 -15.37 5.98
C GLY A 523 -8.69 -15.40 7.51
N ARG A 524 -9.80 -14.98 8.12
CA ARG A 524 -9.99 -15.01 9.58
C ARG A 524 -10.18 -16.44 10.10
N PRO A 525 -9.86 -16.73 11.38
CA PRO A 525 -10.31 -17.96 12.03
C PRO A 525 -11.84 -18.00 12.18
N ARG A 526 -12.41 -19.20 12.34
CA ARG A 526 -13.88 -19.41 12.42
C ARG A 526 -14.54 -18.58 13.54
N SER A 527 -13.86 -18.41 14.68
CA SER A 527 -14.37 -17.62 15.81
C SER A 527 -14.62 -16.16 15.42
N LEU A 528 -13.67 -15.51 14.76
CA LEU A 528 -13.81 -14.11 14.33
C LEU A 528 -14.83 -13.94 13.22
N ARG A 529 -14.93 -14.89 12.27
CA ARG A 529 -15.97 -14.86 11.22
C ARG A 529 -17.38 -14.84 11.80
N ARG A 530 -17.64 -15.62 12.86
CA ARG A 530 -18.96 -15.68 13.52
C ARG A 530 -19.37 -14.36 14.17
N HIS A 531 -18.42 -13.55 14.60
CA HIS A 531 -18.68 -12.28 15.29
C HIS A 531 -18.46 -11.05 14.39
N GLY A 532 -18.13 -11.23 13.11
CA GLY A 532 -17.81 -10.12 12.21
C GLY A 532 -16.58 -9.30 12.64
N ALA A 533 -15.69 -9.88 13.45
CA ALA A 533 -14.56 -9.17 14.06
C ALA A 533 -13.23 -9.34 13.28
N TYR A 534 -12.20 -8.61 13.69
CA TYR A 534 -10.82 -8.65 13.16
C TYR A 534 -9.79 -9.03 14.23
#